data_AF-A0AA43I5U2-F1
#
_entry.id   AF-A0AA43I5U2-F1
#
_cell.length_a   1.000
_cell.length_b   1.000
_cell.length_c   1.000
_cell.angle_alpha   90.00
_cell.angle_beta   90.00
_cell.angle_gamma   90.00
#
_symmetry.space_group_name_H-M   'P 1'
#
loop_
_entity.id
_entity.type
_entity.pdbx_description
1 polymer ?
#
loop_
_entity_poly.entity_id
_entity_poly.type
_entity_poly.pdbx_seq_one_letter_code
_entity_poly.pdbx_strand_id
1 'polypeptide(L)'
;MIFITMIFFALVLFLISYFLIVNPTVFLSLTGDSSENRQFLKHWGFIYIISGIASIVVSLFNNKGITLILLLAIIILSGSFSIFFSKKMKEN
;
A
#
# COMPACT_ATOMS: atom_id res chain seq x y z
N MET A 1 14.07 -16.84 -7.27
CA MET A 1 12.70 -16.47 -7.71
C MET A 1 11.99 -15.64 -6.65
N ILE A 2 11.85 -16.13 -5.40
CA ILE A 2 11.22 -15.39 -4.28
C ILE A 2 11.80 -13.99 -4.09
N PHE A 3 13.13 -13.85 -4.11
CA PHE A 3 13.80 -12.56 -4.01
C PHE A 3 13.27 -11.54 -5.04
N ILE A 4 13.28 -11.91 -6.33
CA ILE A 4 12.82 -11.06 -7.43
C ILE A 4 11.34 -10.68 -7.24
N THR A 5 10.49 -11.64 -6.86
CA THR A 5 9.07 -11.40 -6.61
C THR A 5 8.85 -10.38 -5.48
N MET A 6 9.60 -10.49 -4.38
CA MET A 6 9.47 -9.59 -3.24
C MET A 6 10.00 -8.18 -3.53
N ILE A 7 11.09 -8.08 -4.29
CA ILE A 7 11.60 -6.78 -4.76
C ILE A 7 10.59 -6.11 -5.71
N PHE A 8 9.98 -6.87 -6.62
CA PHE A 8 8.94 -6.35 -7.49
C PHE A 8 7.74 -5.84 -6.68
N PHE A 9 7.28 -6.62 -5.68
CA PHE A 9 6.21 -6.19 -4.78
C PHE A 9 6.56 -4.91 -4.01
N ALA A 10 7.78 -4.82 -3.47
CA ALA A 10 8.25 -3.62 -2.78
C ALA A 10 8.20 -2.39 -3.69
N LEU A 11 8.63 -2.54 -4.95
CA LEU A 11 8.62 -1.46 -5.93
C LEU A 11 7.18 -0.99 -6.24
N VAL A 12 6.25 -1.93 -6.42
CA VAL A 12 4.82 -1.61 -6.63
C VAL A 12 4.26 -0.88 -5.40
N LEU A 13 4.54 -1.36 -4.19
CA LEU A 13 4.08 -0.72 -2.96
C LEU A 13 4.62 0.70 -2.81
N PHE A 14 5.91 0.92 -3.10
CA PHE A 14 6.49 2.26 -3.07
C PHE A 14 5.91 3.18 -4.13
N LEU A 15 5.63 2.66 -5.33
CA LEU A 15 4.98 3.43 -6.38
C LEU A 15 3.57 3.88 -5.94
N ILE A 16 2.79 2.96 -5.36
CA ILE A 16 1.47 3.26 -4.80
C ILE A 16 1.59 4.31 -3.69
N SER A 17 2.49 4.10 -2.71
CA SER A 17 2.75 5.08 -1.64
C SER A 17 3.11 6.47 -2.15
N TYR A 18 3.92 6.55 -3.21
CA TYR A 18 4.28 7.82 -3.84
C TYR A 18 3.05 8.56 -4.36
N PHE A 19 2.14 7.86 -5.03
CA PHE A 19 0.88 8.47 -5.49
C PHE A 19 -0.06 8.82 -4.33
N LEU A 20 -0.08 8.07 -3.23
CA LEU A 20 -0.92 8.42 -2.09
C LEU A 20 -0.40 9.61 -1.27
N ILE A 21 0.93 9.81 -1.20
CA ILE A 21 1.54 10.84 -0.35
C ILE A 21 1.90 12.10 -1.13
N VAL A 22 2.60 11.94 -2.24
CA VAL A 22 3.25 13.05 -2.97
C VAL A 22 2.30 13.64 -4.01
N ASN A 23 1.61 12.78 -4.78
CA ASN A 23 0.69 13.20 -5.83
C ASN A 23 -0.72 12.61 -5.65
N PRO A 24 -1.43 12.93 -4.54
CA PRO A 24 -2.71 12.33 -4.22
C PRO A 24 -3.86 12.78 -5.13
N THR A 25 -3.62 13.70 -6.06
CA THR A 25 -4.63 14.33 -6.93
C THR A 25 -5.52 13.32 -7.65
N VAL A 26 -4.96 12.19 -8.08
CA VAL A 26 -5.72 11.11 -8.77
C VAL A 26 -6.74 10.44 -7.84
N PHE A 27 -6.40 10.29 -6.57
CA PHE A 27 -7.28 9.68 -5.57
C PHE A 27 -8.24 10.70 -4.97
N LEU A 28 -7.78 11.94 -4.77
CA LEU A 28 -8.60 13.04 -4.26
C LEU A 28 -9.66 13.50 -5.26
N SER A 29 -9.43 13.36 -6.56
CA SER A 29 -10.49 13.62 -7.56
C SER A 29 -11.67 12.66 -7.44
N LEU A 30 -11.45 11.47 -6.85
CA LEU A 30 -12.47 10.46 -6.62
C LEU A 30 -13.12 10.59 -5.23
N THR A 31 -12.35 10.95 -4.20
CA THR A 31 -12.85 11.03 -2.81
C THR A 31 -13.25 12.43 -2.35
N GLY A 32 -12.90 13.47 -3.10
CA GLY A 32 -13.06 14.85 -2.67
C GLY A 32 -11.83 15.35 -1.94
N ASP A 33 -11.49 16.61 -2.20
CA ASP A 33 -10.31 17.26 -1.65
C ASP A 33 -10.60 17.89 -0.28
N SER A 34 -10.59 17.04 0.76
CA SER A 34 -10.68 17.45 2.16
C SER A 34 -9.39 17.15 2.92
N SER A 35 -9.15 17.87 4.01
CA SER A 35 -8.02 17.61 4.91
C SER A 35 -8.05 16.18 5.47
N GLU A 36 -9.25 15.66 5.77
CA GLU A 36 -9.46 14.29 6.24
C GLU A 36 -9.08 13.26 5.16
N ASN A 37 -9.53 13.44 3.91
CA ASN A 37 -9.21 12.51 2.83
C ASN A 37 -7.72 12.55 2.46
N ARG A 38 -7.09 13.73 2.51
CA ARG A 38 -5.63 13.86 2.36
C ARG A 38 -4.89 13.11 3.46
N GLN A 39 -5.35 13.21 4.71
CA GLN A 39 -4.74 12.49 5.83
C GLN A 39 -4.95 10.97 5.70
N PHE A 40 -6.13 10.53 5.27
CA PHE A 40 -6.44 9.13 4.97
C PHE A 40 -5.47 8.55 3.93
N LEU A 41 -5.29 9.24 2.80
CA LEU A 41 -4.37 8.79 1.76
C LEU A 41 -2.93 8.73 2.27
N LYS A 42 -2.46 9.77 3.00
CA LYS A 42 -1.12 9.74 3.61
C LYS A 42 -0.93 8.57 4.57
N HIS A 43 -1.92 8.28 5.41
CA HIS A 43 -1.89 7.18 6.35
C HIS A 43 -1.68 5.84 5.64
N TRP A 44 -2.48 5.55 4.61
CA TRP A 44 -2.33 4.34 3.80
C TRP A 44 -1.02 4.32 3.01
N GLY A 45 -0.57 5.47 2.51
CA GLY A 45 0.73 5.59 1.87
C GLY A 45 1.87 5.16 2.77
N PHE A 46 1.87 5.57 4.05
CA PHE A 46 2.89 5.15 5.03
C PHE A 46 2.82 3.65 5.34
N ILE A 47 1.62 3.07 5.46
CA ILE A 47 1.44 1.62 5.64
C ILE A 47 2.09 0.85 4.48
N TYR A 48 1.89 1.32 3.24
CA TYR A 48 2.50 0.71 2.06
C TYR A 48 4.02 0.89 2.00
N ILE A 49 4.59 1.99 2.49
CA ILE A 49 6.05 2.16 2.62
C ILE A 49 6.61 1.11 3.58
N ILE A 50 6.02 0.99 4.77
CA ILE A 50 6.46 0.02 5.78
C ILE A 50 6.38 -1.41 5.22
N SER A 51 5.31 -1.72 4.50
CA SER A 51 5.11 -3.02 3.84
C SER A 51 6.14 -3.28 2.74
N GLY A 52 6.52 -2.25 1.97
CA GLY A 52 7.57 -2.34 0.96
C GLY A 52 8.95 -2.59 1.56
N ILE A 53 9.29 -1.89 2.65
CA ILE A 53 10.53 -2.14 3.40
C ILE A 53 10.55 -3.57 3.97
N ALA A 54 9.44 -4.01 4.58
CA ALA A 54 9.32 -5.37 5.08
C ALA A 54 9.51 -6.41 3.96
N SER A 55 9.03 -6.13 2.75
CA SER A 55 9.20 -6.99 1.58
C SER A 55 10.68 -7.13 1.18
N ILE A 56 11.44 -6.04 1.21
CA ILE A 56 12.90 -6.07 1.00
C ILE A 56 13.57 -6.92 2.08
N VAL A 57 13.25 -6.68 3.35
CA VAL A 57 13.84 -7.42 4.49
C VAL A 57 13.57 -8.91 4.36
N VAL A 58 12.33 -9.32 4.13
CA VAL A 58 11.94 -10.73 3.98
C VAL A 58 12.61 -11.39 2.79
N SER A 59 12.84 -10.65 1.70
CA SER A 59 13.50 -11.17 0.50
C SER A 59 14.92 -11.71 0.79
N LEU A 60 15.62 -11.16 1.78
CA LEU A 60 16.99 -11.54 2.15
C LEU A 60 17.06 -12.90 2.85
N PHE A 61 15.99 -13.32 3.53
CA PHE A 61 15.96 -14.59 4.28
C PHE A 61 15.55 -15.80 3.42
N ASN A 62 15.07 -15.57 2.18
CA ASN A 62 14.63 -16.59 1.22
C ASN A 62 13.72 -17.69 1.82
N ASN A 63 12.94 -17.35 2.86
CA ASN A 63 12.07 -18.29 3.56
C ASN A 63 10.64 -18.23 2.99
N LYS A 64 10.17 -19.37 2.47
CA LYS A 64 8.85 -19.50 1.85
C LYS A 64 7.71 -19.19 2.81
N GLY A 65 7.77 -19.67 4.06
CA GLY A 65 6.71 -19.48 5.05
C GLY A 65 6.53 -18.00 5.41
N ILE A 66 7.64 -17.30 5.71
CA ILE A 66 7.63 -15.87 6.04
C ILE A 66 7.11 -15.04 4.85
N THR A 67 7.55 -15.40 3.64
CA THR A 67 7.09 -14.76 2.40
C THR A 67 5.58 -14.86 2.24
N LEU A 68 5.00 -16.05 2.44
CA LEU A 68 3.56 -16.28 2.31
C LEU A 68 2.76 -15.50 3.36
N ILE A 69 3.24 -15.45 4.61
CA ILE A 69 2.59 -14.68 5.68
C ILE A 69 2.57 -13.19 5.32
N LEU A 70 3.70 -12.65 4.84
CA LEU A 70 3.78 -11.25 4.46
C LEU A 70 2.86 -10.94 3.26
N LEU A 71 2.83 -11.81 2.24
CA LEU A 71 1.93 -11.65 1.11
C LEU A 71 0.45 -11.65 1.54
N LEU A 72 0.07 -12.57 2.42
CA LEU A 72 -1.29 -12.61 2.98
C LEU A 72 -1.63 -11.30 3.70
N ALA A 73 -0.71 -10.77 4.52
CA ALA A 73 -0.89 -9.50 5.19
C ALA A 73 -1.06 -8.34 4.20
N ILE A 74 -0.24 -8.28 3.14
CA ILE A 74 -0.34 -7.25 2.09
C ILE A 74 -1.68 -7.32 1.36
N ILE A 75 -2.20 -8.53 1.09
CA ILE A 75 -3.51 -8.72 0.46
C ILE A 75 -4.62 -8.18 1.38
N ILE A 76 -4.59 -8.52 2.66
CA ILE A 76 -5.58 -8.02 3.64
C ILE A 76 -5.52 -6.49 3.75
N LEU A 77 -4.32 -5.91 3.80
CA LEU A 77 -4.14 -4.46 3.82
C LEU A 77 -4.69 -3.80 2.56
N SER A 78 -4.42 -4.38 1.38
CA SER A 78 -4.90 -3.86 0.10
C SER A 78 -6.43 -3.96 -0.05
N GLY A 79 -7.03 -5.06 0.41
CA GLY A 79 -8.48 -5.21 0.48
C GLY A 79 -9.10 -4.19 1.43
N SER A 80 -8.49 -4.00 2.60
CA SER A 80 -8.93 -3.02 3.59
C SER A 80 -8.87 -1.59 3.02
N PHE A 81 -7.74 -1.19 2.42
CA PHE A 81 -7.62 0.09 1.71
C PHE A 81 -8.73 0.28 0.69
N SER A 82 -8.97 -0.70 -0.18
CA SER A 82 -10.00 -0.63 -1.22
C SER A 82 -11.40 -0.41 -0.63
N ILE A 83 -11.74 -1.12 0.45
CA ILE A 83 -13.03 -0.96 1.14
C ILE A 83 -13.15 0.44 1.72
N PHE A 84 -12.17 0.92 2.49
CA PHE A 84 -12.23 2.24 3.10
C PHE A 84 -12.20 3.37 2.07
N PHE A 85 -11.41 3.22 1.01
CA PHE A 85 -11.36 4.15 -0.10
C PHE A 85 -12.73 4.25 -0.80
N SER A 86 -13.39 3.11 -1.06
CA SER A 86 -14.73 3.09 -1.64
C SER A 86 -15.78 3.78 -0.76
N LYS A 87 -15.64 3.74 0.57
CA LYS A 87 -16.50 4.47 1.49
C LYS A 87 -16.27 5.98 1.36
N LYS A 88 -15.01 6.42 1.33
CA LYS A 88 -14.66 7.84 1.12
C LYS A 88 -15.13 8.39 -0.22
N MET A 89 -15.21 7.57 -1.26
CA MET A 89 -15.79 7.99 -2.55
C MET A 89 -17.30 8.22 -2.50
N LYS A 90 -18.05 7.55 -1.61
CA LYS A 90 -19.51 7.71 -1.46
C LYS A 90 -19.91 8.87 -0.55
N GLU A 91 -18.97 9.36 0.26
CA GLU A 91 -19.12 10.52 1.15
C GLU A 91 -18.86 11.85 0.42
N ASN A 92 -18.43 11.78 -0.85
CA ASN A 92 -18.14 12.90 -1.74
C ASN A 92 -19.35 13.20 -2.63
#